data_AF-A0A1S4C9V0-F1
#
_entry.id   AF-A0A1S4C9V0-F1
#
_cell.length_a   1.000
_cell.length_b   1.000
_cell.length_c   1.000
_cell.angle_alpha   90.00
_cell.angle_beta   90.00
_cell.angle_gamma   90.00
#
_symmetry.space_group_name_H-M   'P 1'
#
loop_
_entity.id
_entity.type
_entity.pdbx_description
1 polymer ?
#
loop_
_entity_poly.entity_id
_entity_poly.type
_entity_poly.pdbx_seq_one_letter_code
_entity_poly.pdbx_strand_id
1 'polypeptide(L)'
;MSNIVESINVALVSARELPIYDFLEEVRKMFGRWNCSNRKEASQTYTTLGKNYQDMLTLNEAMSTRMTVVPSTEYLYTVNDEGRHYTVCLLERKCSCGRFQVDELPCQHAWAILKSKFLMPEDYCSDYYKPKSVVMTYEVPVYPLPDRNE
;
A
#
# COMPACT_ATOMS: atom_id res chain seq x y z
N MET A 1 -3.43 7.31 -11.88
CA MET A 1 -3.37 6.04 -11.12
C MET A 1 -3.42 4.94 -12.16
N SER A 2 -2.30 4.24 -12.42
CA SER A 2 -2.33 3.09 -13.34
C SER A 2 -2.99 1.92 -12.63
N ASN A 3 -3.96 1.26 -13.26
CA ASN A 3 -4.57 0.06 -12.68
C ASN A 3 -3.63 -1.15 -12.87
N ILE A 4 -3.80 -2.19 -12.04
CA ILE A 4 -2.92 -3.38 -12.09
C ILE A 4 -2.91 -4.01 -13.49
N VAL A 5 -4.07 -4.00 -14.16
CA VAL A 5 -4.26 -4.56 -15.51
C VAL A 5 -3.43 -3.81 -16.54
N GLU A 6 -3.41 -2.47 -16.50
CA GLU A 6 -2.61 -1.61 -17.38
C GLU A 6 -1.12 -1.83 -17.15
N SER A 7 -0.67 -1.88 -15.90
CA SER A 7 0.74 -2.09 -15.58
C SER A 7 1.25 -3.43 -16.13
N ILE A 8 0.49 -4.51 -15.91
CA ILE A 8 0.80 -5.84 -16.46
C ILE A 8 0.74 -5.81 -17.99
N ASN A 9 -0.28 -5.18 -18.57
CA ASN A 9 -0.45 -5.10 -20.02
C ASN A 9 0.68 -4.34 -20.71
N VAL A 10 1.16 -3.26 -20.11
CA VAL A 10 2.31 -2.49 -20.59
C VAL A 10 3.58 -3.32 -20.47
N ALA A 11 3.79 -4.01 -19.34
CA ALA A 11 4.97 -4.83 -19.13
C ALA A 11 5.06 -6.02 -20.09
N LEU A 12 3.92 -6.55 -20.53
CA LEU A 12 3.84 -7.72 -21.42
C LEU A 12 3.54 -7.37 -22.87
N VAL A 13 3.54 -6.09 -23.25
CA VAL A 13 3.10 -5.65 -24.59
C VAL A 13 3.85 -6.37 -25.71
N SER A 14 5.16 -6.52 -25.58
CA SER A 14 6.05 -7.17 -26.55
C SER A 14 5.95 -8.70 -26.55
N ALA A 15 5.42 -9.29 -25.48
CA ALA A 15 5.27 -10.74 -25.36
C ALA A 15 3.97 -11.25 -25.99
N ARG A 16 2.99 -10.38 -26.27
CA ARG A 16 1.64 -10.77 -26.73
C ARG A 16 1.61 -11.47 -28.08
N GLU A 17 2.62 -11.25 -28.92
CA GLU A 17 2.72 -11.85 -30.25
C GLU A 17 3.46 -13.20 -30.23
N LEU A 18 3.98 -13.61 -29.07
CA LEU A 18 4.71 -14.86 -28.92
C LEU A 18 3.77 -16.07 -28.89
N PRO A 19 4.26 -17.25 -29.30
CA PRO A 19 3.56 -18.51 -29.02
C PRO A 19 3.24 -18.65 -27.53
N ILE A 20 2.16 -19.37 -27.19
CA ILE A 20 1.65 -19.45 -25.82
C ILE A 20 2.72 -19.85 -24.79
N TYR A 21 3.61 -20.79 -25.14
CA TYR A 21 4.71 -21.21 -24.27
C TYR A 21 5.69 -20.07 -23.99
N ASP A 22 6.12 -19.37 -25.04
CA ASP A 22 7.09 -18.27 -24.95
C ASP A 22 6.47 -17.06 -24.23
N PHE A 23 5.18 -16.79 -24.42
CA PHE A 23 4.44 -15.80 -23.64
C PHE A 23 4.42 -16.16 -22.14
N LEU A 24 4.08 -17.40 -21.79
CA LEU A 24 4.06 -17.87 -20.40
C LEU A 24 5.45 -17.78 -19.76
N GLU A 25 6.51 -18.06 -20.52
CA GLU A 25 7.88 -17.93 -20.05
C GLU A 25 8.27 -16.46 -19.77
N GLU A 26 7.84 -15.50 -20.61
CA GLU A 26 8.05 -14.07 -20.33
C GLU A 26 7.25 -13.58 -19.12
N VAL A 27 6.01 -14.04 -18.95
CA VAL A 27 5.21 -13.79 -17.75
C VAL A 27 5.91 -14.32 -16.50
N ARG A 28 6.41 -15.56 -16.55
CA ARG A 28 7.15 -16.19 -15.46
C ARG A 28 8.41 -15.43 -15.10
N LYS A 29 9.22 -15.03 -16.08
CA LYS A 29 10.42 -14.22 -15.87
C LYS A 29 10.09 -12.86 -15.25
N MET A 30 9.02 -12.21 -15.70
CA MET A 30 8.56 -10.93 -15.14
C MET A 30 8.22 -11.06 -13.66
N PHE A 31 7.34 -11.99 -13.30
CA PHE A 31 6.97 -12.23 -11.89
C PHE A 31 8.15 -12.71 -11.05
N GLY A 32 9.03 -13.56 -11.61
CA GLY A 32 10.24 -14.02 -10.91
C GLY A 32 11.19 -12.86 -10.56
N ARG A 33 11.41 -11.93 -11.49
CA ARG A 33 12.21 -10.71 -11.24
C ARG A 33 11.54 -9.84 -10.18
N TRP A 34 10.24 -9.58 -10.28
CA TRP A 34 9.51 -8.77 -9.31
C TRP A 34 9.52 -9.37 -7.91
N ASN A 35 9.26 -10.67 -7.77
CA ASN A 35 9.32 -11.36 -6.47
C ASN A 35 10.70 -11.22 -5.83
N CYS A 36 11.76 -11.43 -6.62
CA CYS A 36 13.14 -11.32 -6.12
C CYS A 36 13.47 -9.89 -5.67
N SER A 37 13.16 -8.88 -6.49
CA SER A 37 13.39 -7.48 -6.16
C SER A 37 12.62 -7.05 -4.92
N ASN A 38 11.31 -7.33 -4.87
CA ASN A 38 10.45 -6.92 -3.77
C ASN A 38 10.84 -7.60 -2.45
N ARG A 39 11.21 -8.89 -2.50
CA ARG A 39 11.72 -9.60 -1.33
C ARG A 39 13.01 -8.98 -0.81
N LYS A 40 13.95 -8.66 -1.72
CA LYS A 40 15.23 -8.04 -1.36
C LYS A 40 15.02 -6.68 -0.71
N GLU A 41 14.19 -5.82 -1.30
CA GLU A 41 13.85 -4.51 -0.74
C GLU A 41 13.21 -4.64 0.65
N ALA A 42 12.23 -5.53 0.81
CA ALA A 42 11.57 -5.75 2.09
C ALA A 42 12.53 -6.28 3.17
N SER A 43 13.48 -7.15 2.78
CA SER A 43 14.49 -7.70 3.69
C SER A 43 15.54 -6.67 4.12
N GLN A 44 15.71 -5.61 3.32
CA GLN A 44 16.68 -4.52 3.56
C GLN A 44 16.01 -3.25 4.10
N THR A 45 14.71 -3.29 4.36
CA THR A 45 13.95 -2.15 4.90
C THR A 45 14.03 -2.17 6.42
N TYR A 46 14.61 -1.11 7.00
CA TYR A 46 14.73 -0.91 8.45
C TYR A 46 13.61 -0.03 9.04
N THR A 47 12.70 0.47 8.20
CA THR A 47 11.53 1.27 8.63
C THR A 47 10.37 0.37 9.05
N THR A 48 9.44 0.91 9.84
CA THR A 48 8.27 0.18 10.33
C THR A 48 7.35 -0.32 9.21
N LEU A 49 7.29 0.43 8.10
CA LEU A 49 6.57 0.07 6.88
C LEU A 49 7.52 -0.01 5.68
N GLY A 50 7.09 -0.68 4.60
CA GLY A 50 7.76 -0.61 3.31
C GLY A 50 7.90 0.84 2.82
N LYS A 51 9.04 1.18 2.19
CA LYS A 51 9.43 2.56 1.83
C LYS A 51 8.30 3.40 1.21
N ASN A 52 7.62 2.88 0.19
CA ASN A 52 6.55 3.60 -0.50
C ASN A 52 5.38 3.96 0.44
N TYR A 53 5.06 3.09 1.40
CA TYR A 53 3.99 3.31 2.37
C TYR A 53 4.42 4.31 3.45
N GLN A 54 5.70 4.30 3.83
CA GLN A 54 6.27 5.32 4.70
C GLN A 54 6.24 6.72 4.05
N ASP A 55 6.54 6.80 2.76
CA ASP A 55 6.46 8.05 1.99
C ASP A 55 5.01 8.57 1.93
N MET A 56 4.02 7.68 1.74
CA MET A 56 2.59 8.05 1.79
C MET A 56 2.16 8.54 3.18
N LEU A 57 2.59 7.88 4.26
CA LEU A 57 2.34 8.35 5.63
C LEU A 57 2.90 9.76 5.85
N THR A 58 4.13 10.00 5.40
CA THR A 58 4.81 11.30 5.54
C THR A 58 4.10 12.39 4.74
N LEU A 59 3.60 12.07 3.55
CA LEU A 59 2.78 12.99 2.75
C LEU A 59 1.47 13.33 3.47
N ASN A 60 0.77 12.32 3.99
CA ASN A 60 -0.48 12.52 4.73
C ASN A 60 -0.26 13.35 6.02
N GLU A 61 0.89 13.17 6.69
CA GLU A 61 1.29 14.00 7.82
C GLU A 61 1.40 15.47 7.40
N ALA A 62 2.14 15.75 6.33
CA ALA A 62 2.33 17.11 5.83
C ALA A 62 1.00 17.79 5.49
N MET A 63 0.08 17.05 4.84
CA MET A 63 -1.25 17.54 4.49
C MET A 63 -2.15 17.78 5.70
N SER A 64 -1.93 17.10 6.83
CA SER A 64 -2.75 17.25 8.04
C SER A 64 -2.52 18.56 8.81
N THR A 65 -1.43 19.29 8.51
CA THR A 65 -0.87 20.35 9.36
C THR A 65 -1.85 21.49 9.69
N ARG A 66 -2.78 21.82 8.80
CA ARG A 66 -3.69 22.97 8.94
C ARG A 66 -5.12 22.59 9.33
N MET A 67 -5.36 21.33 9.65
CA MET A 67 -6.70 20.83 9.97
C MET A 67 -7.04 21.05 11.44
N THR A 68 -8.32 21.27 11.73
CA THR A 68 -8.81 21.33 13.12
C THR A 68 -9.64 20.10 13.43
N VAL A 69 -9.47 19.56 14.65
CA VAL A 69 -10.09 18.31 15.09
C VAL A 69 -11.07 18.60 16.22
N VAL A 70 -12.31 18.13 16.07
CA VAL A 70 -13.36 18.20 17.09
C VAL A 70 -13.73 16.77 17.49
N PRO A 71 -13.47 16.36 18.74
CA PRO A 71 -13.88 15.04 19.21
C PRO A 71 -15.40 14.98 19.40
N SER A 72 -16.01 13.89 18.93
CA SER A 72 -17.42 13.57 19.21
C SER A 72 -17.54 12.46 20.27
N THR A 73 -16.66 11.47 20.23
CA THR A 73 -16.50 10.42 21.25
C THR A 73 -15.01 10.07 21.43
N GLU A 74 -14.69 9.00 22.16
CA GLU A 74 -13.32 8.48 22.26
C GLU A 74 -12.74 8.07 20.90
N TYR A 75 -13.58 7.54 20.00
CA TYR A 75 -13.14 6.99 18.71
C TYR A 75 -13.65 7.77 17.50
N LEU A 76 -14.66 8.63 17.66
CA LEU A 76 -15.31 9.37 16.59
C LEU A 76 -14.94 10.86 16.62
N TYR A 77 -14.52 11.38 15.48
CA TYR A 77 -13.99 12.73 15.33
C TYR A 77 -14.53 13.40 14.07
N THR A 78 -14.69 14.71 14.14
CA THR A 78 -14.94 15.58 12.99
C THR A 78 -13.69 16.40 12.72
N VAL A 79 -13.16 16.32 11.50
CA VAL A 79 -11.99 17.07 11.05
C VAL A 79 -12.45 18.13 10.07
N ASN A 80 -12.10 19.39 10.33
CA ASN A 80 -12.27 20.48 9.38
C ASN A 80 -10.98 20.63 8.57
N ASP A 81 -11.13 20.48 7.26
CA ASP A 81 -10.10 20.59 6.25
C ASP A 81 -10.56 21.63 5.24
N GLU A 82 -10.04 22.85 5.36
CA GLU A 82 -10.35 24.00 4.50
C GLU A 82 -11.86 24.30 4.36
N GLY A 83 -12.62 24.18 5.45
CA GLY A 83 -14.05 24.44 5.49
C GLY A 83 -14.93 23.23 5.16
N ARG A 84 -14.32 22.08 4.79
CA ARG A 84 -15.03 20.81 4.61
C ARG A 84 -14.89 19.96 5.86
N HIS A 85 -15.97 19.29 6.25
CA HIS A 85 -15.99 18.42 7.41
C HIS A 85 -15.91 16.95 7.00
N TYR A 86 -14.99 16.22 7.64
CA TYR A 86 -14.82 14.79 7.47
C TYR A 86 -15.03 14.08 8.79
N THR A 87 -15.74 12.96 8.76
CA THR A 87 -15.95 12.12 9.94
C THR A 87 -14.96 10.98 9.92
N VAL A 88 -14.25 10.79 11.02
CA VAL A 88 -13.23 9.74 11.17
C VAL A 88 -13.54 8.90 12.40
N CYS A 89 -13.57 7.58 12.23
CA CYS A 89 -13.65 6.61 13.30
C CYS A 89 -12.31 5.86 13.41
N LEU A 90 -11.54 6.09 14.48
CA LEU A 90 -10.24 5.43 14.68
C LEU A 90 -10.39 3.94 15.02
N LEU A 91 -11.47 3.56 15.72
CA LEU A 91 -11.74 2.16 16.07
C LEU A 91 -12.00 1.31 14.82
N GLU A 92 -12.83 1.82 13.91
CA GLU A 92 -13.16 1.14 12.65
C GLU A 92 -12.16 1.41 11.53
N ARG A 93 -11.17 2.29 11.75
CA ARG A 93 -10.22 2.77 10.73
C ARG A 93 -10.90 3.31 9.47
N LYS A 94 -11.96 4.11 9.67
CA LYS A 94 -12.77 4.69 8.58
C LYS A 94 -12.69 6.19 8.55
N CYS A 95 -12.68 6.75 7.35
CA CYS A 95 -12.85 8.17 7.10
C CYS A 95 -13.88 8.38 5.99
N SER A 96 -14.72 9.41 6.14
CA SER A 96 -15.69 9.80 5.10
C SER A 96 -15.03 10.23 3.78
N CYS A 97 -13.71 10.48 3.76
CA CYS A 97 -12.95 10.76 2.53
C CYS A 97 -12.66 9.53 1.66
N GLY A 98 -12.96 8.31 2.12
CA GLY A 98 -12.67 7.09 1.33
C GLY A 98 -11.33 6.45 1.65
N ARG A 99 -10.30 7.26 1.90
CA ARG A 99 -8.91 6.81 1.84
C ARG A 99 -8.48 5.89 2.96
N PHE A 100 -8.93 6.12 4.19
CA PHE A 100 -8.47 5.31 5.32
C PHE A 100 -8.83 3.83 5.16
N GLN A 101 -10.04 3.53 4.68
CA GLN A 101 -10.47 2.16 4.42
C GLN A 101 -9.93 1.55 3.12
N VAL A 102 -9.65 2.37 2.09
CA VAL A 102 -9.17 1.87 0.79
C VAL A 102 -7.66 1.63 0.81
N ASP A 103 -6.92 2.61 1.33
CA ASP A 103 -5.46 2.57 1.41
C ASP A 103 -4.99 1.82 2.68
N GLU A 104 -5.92 1.38 3.55
CA GLU A 104 -5.68 0.72 4.85
C GLU A 104 -4.55 1.38 5.69
N LEU A 105 -4.44 2.70 5.58
CA LEU A 105 -3.38 3.54 6.14
C LEU A 105 -4.00 4.89 6.52
N PRO A 106 -3.56 5.53 7.63
CA PRO A 106 -4.11 6.81 8.03
C PRO A 106 -4.04 7.85 6.90
N CYS A 107 -5.22 8.28 6.42
CA CYS A 107 -5.32 9.42 5.52
C CYS A 107 -4.98 10.72 6.27
N GLN A 108 -4.82 11.84 5.55
CA GLN A 108 -4.52 13.15 6.15
C GLN A 108 -5.45 13.54 7.31
N HIS A 109 -6.75 13.21 7.23
CA HIS A 109 -7.73 13.50 8.28
C HIS A 109 -7.53 12.62 9.51
N ALA A 110 -7.27 11.33 9.31
CA ALA A 110 -6.93 10.43 10.41
C ALA A 110 -5.61 10.85 11.08
N TRP A 111 -4.63 11.25 10.29
CA TRP A 111 -3.35 11.79 10.77
C TRP A 111 -3.57 12.99 11.69
N ALA A 112 -4.37 13.99 11.29
CA ALA A 112 -4.66 15.15 12.12
C ALA A 112 -5.12 14.76 13.55
N ILE A 113 -5.97 13.72 13.64
CA ILE A 113 -6.46 13.21 14.92
C ILE A 113 -5.35 12.50 15.70
N LEU A 114 -4.60 11.60 15.04
CA LEU A 114 -3.50 10.86 15.67
C LEU A 114 -2.46 11.81 16.26
N LYS A 115 -2.10 12.87 15.52
CA LYS A 115 -1.22 13.95 16.01
C LYS A 115 -1.80 14.67 17.22
N SER A 116 -3.09 14.99 17.20
CA SER A 116 -3.76 15.66 18.34
C SER A 116 -3.84 14.80 19.61
N LYS A 117 -3.76 13.47 19.45
CA LYS A 117 -3.85 12.48 20.53
C LYS A 117 -2.50 11.87 20.92
N PHE A 118 -1.41 12.27 20.28
CA PHE A 118 -0.07 11.70 20.45
C PHE A 118 -0.05 10.17 20.24
N LEU A 119 -0.81 9.69 19.27
CA LEU A 119 -0.87 8.28 18.89
C LEU A 119 0.07 7.99 17.72
N MET A 120 0.67 6.80 17.70
CA MET A 120 1.56 6.36 16.64
C MET A 120 0.76 5.97 15.38
N PRO A 121 0.95 6.65 14.23
CA PRO A 121 0.23 6.33 13.00
C PRO A 121 0.48 4.93 12.45
N GLU A 122 1.67 4.38 12.69
CA GLU A 122 2.06 3.05 12.25
C GLU A 122 1.16 1.95 12.85
N ASP A 123 0.62 2.17 14.05
CA ASP A 123 -0.31 1.22 14.71
C ASP A 123 -1.68 1.17 14.02
N TYR A 124 -1.99 2.19 13.22
CA TYR A 124 -3.23 2.30 12.45
C TYR A 124 -3.05 1.89 10.98
N CYS A 125 -1.85 1.45 10.60
CA CYS A 125 -1.58 0.90 9.28
C CYS A 125 -1.93 -0.60 9.22
N SER A 126 -2.23 -1.09 8.03
CA SER A 126 -2.40 -2.51 7.78
C SER A 126 -1.09 -3.28 7.98
N ASP A 127 -1.20 -4.51 8.50
CA ASP A 127 -0.05 -5.41 8.61
C ASP A 127 0.52 -5.76 7.23
N TYR A 128 -0.26 -5.66 6.15
CA TYR A 128 0.22 -5.87 4.78
C TYR A 128 1.41 -4.98 4.39
N TYR A 129 1.53 -3.80 5.02
CA TYR A 129 2.59 -2.84 4.72
C TYR A 129 3.85 -3.03 5.57
N LYS A 130 3.82 -3.93 6.55
CA LYS A 130 4.98 -4.23 7.40
C LYS A 130 5.98 -5.10 6.63
N PRO A 131 7.30 -4.84 6.75
CA PRO A 131 8.33 -5.58 6.02
C PRO A 131 8.21 -7.10 6.18
N LYS A 132 7.89 -7.60 7.38
CA LYS A 132 7.69 -9.03 7.64
C LYS A 132 6.62 -9.66 6.74
N SER A 133 5.47 -8.99 6.60
CA SER A 133 4.37 -9.46 5.77
C SER A 133 4.77 -9.44 4.29
N VAL A 134 5.47 -8.39 3.85
CA VAL A 134 5.96 -8.29 2.47
C VAL A 134 6.96 -9.41 2.15
N VAL A 135 7.89 -9.73 3.06
CA VAL A 135 8.82 -10.85 2.88
C VAL A 135 8.09 -12.18 2.76
N MET A 136 7.08 -12.44 3.60
CA MET A 136 6.25 -13.65 3.54
C MET A 136 5.47 -13.76 2.22
N THR A 137 4.92 -12.65 1.71
CA THR A 137 4.21 -12.61 0.43
C THR A 137 5.09 -13.08 -0.74
N TYR A 138 6.40 -12.82 -0.69
CA TYR A 138 7.35 -13.19 -1.74
C TYR A 138 8.24 -14.40 -1.36
N GLU A 139 7.84 -15.18 -0.36
CA GLU A 139 8.62 -16.34 0.10
C GLU A 139 8.66 -17.45 -0.95
N VAL A 140 7.53 -17.71 -1.60
CA VAL A 140 7.37 -18.76 -2.61
C VAL A 140 8.08 -18.35 -3.91
N PRO A 141 9.05 -19.14 -4.40
CA PRO A 141 9.72 -18.86 -5.65
C PRO A 141 8.79 -19.10 -6.85
N VAL A 142 9.00 -18.34 -7.92
CA VAL A 142 8.36 -18.63 -9.20
C VAL A 142 9.16 -19.75 -9.89
N TYR A 143 8.64 -20.97 -9.83
CA TYR A 143 9.29 -22.16 -10.39
C TYR A 143 9.41 -22.08 -11.93
N PRO A 144 10.47 -22.65 -12.53
CA PRO A 144 10.58 -22.79 -13.98
C PRO A 144 9.38 -23.53 -14.59
N LEU A 145 9.05 -23.23 -15.85
CA LEU A 145 8.16 -24.09 -16.63
C LEU A 145 8.87 -25.43 -16.92
N PRO A 146 8.12 -26.55 -17.01
CA PRO A 146 8.65 -27.81 -17.50
C PRO A 146 9.20 -27.65 -18.92
N ASP A 147 10.12 -28.52 -19.32
CA ASP A 147 10.73 -28.42 -20.64
C ASP A 147 9.65 -28.57 -21.73
N ARG A 148 9.81 -27.85 -22.84
CA ARG A 148 8.86 -27.87 -23.95
C ARG A 148 8.72 -29.26 -24.59
N ASN A 149 9.68 -30.15 -24.31
CA ASN A 149 9.78 -31.50 -24.87
C ASN A 149 9.33 -32.60 -23.88
N GLU A 150 8.83 -32.24 -22.70
CA GLU A 150 8.09 -33.15 -21.80
C GLU A 150 6.60 -33.20 -22.14
#